data_AF-A0A1T4NHN4-F1
#
_entry.id   AF-A0A1T4NHN4-F1
#
_cell.length_a   1.000
_cell.length_b   1.000
_cell.length_c   1.000
_cell.angle_alpha   90.00
_cell.angle_beta   90.00
_cell.angle_gamma   90.00
#
_symmetry.space_group_name_H-M   'P 1'
#
loop_
_entity.id
_entity.type
_entity.pdbx_description
1 polymer ?
#
loop_
_entity_poly.entity_id
_entity_poly.type
_entity_poly.pdbx_seq_one_letter_code
_entity_poly.pdbx_strand_id
1 'polypeptide(L)'
;MKNQIKRISLQEESKIKSELRIEGYFVTEINATALTDDKTYLAEMKRAFEYNGNIENFNWLDDVMTDLYWLKNDKGYILFINNAQSIVYPYPENAPNNFSRVLFWMEFWEEEVENVVMGGKKKKFDVYLVY
;
A
#
# COMPACT_ATOMS: atom_id res chain seq x y z
N MET A 1 14.66 -4.40 -7.57
CA MET A 1 14.17 -5.30 -6.51
C MET A 1 12.71 -5.55 -6.83
N LYS A 2 12.28 -6.81 -6.97
CA LYS A 2 10.93 -7.11 -7.46
C LYS A 2 9.89 -7.02 -6.34
N ASN A 3 8.83 -6.25 -6.55
CA ASN A 3 7.71 -6.14 -5.63
C ASN A 3 6.77 -7.35 -5.78
N GLN A 4 6.10 -7.74 -4.69
CA GLN A 4 5.31 -8.97 -4.63
C GLN A 4 3.97 -8.76 -3.96
N ILE A 5 2.96 -9.46 -4.48
CA ILE A 5 1.69 -9.69 -3.80
C ILE A 5 1.70 -11.09 -3.20
N LYS A 6 1.50 -11.19 -1.88
CA LYS A 6 1.44 -12.46 -1.16
C LYS A 6 0.07 -12.64 -0.54
N ARG A 7 -0.45 -13.87 -0.55
CA ARG A 7 -1.68 -14.24 0.15
C ARG A 7 -1.30 -14.97 1.43
N ILE A 8 -1.87 -14.55 2.54
CA ILE A 8 -1.59 -15.12 3.86
C ILE A 8 -2.88 -15.25 4.65
N SER A 9 -2.85 -16.11 5.66
CA SER A 9 -3.90 -16.19 6.67
C SER A 9 -3.72 -15.13 7.76
N LEU A 10 -4.80 -14.81 8.46
CA LEU A 10 -4.76 -13.98 9.68
C LEU A 10 -3.75 -14.49 10.74
N GLN A 11 -3.53 -15.81 10.80
CA GLN A 11 -2.63 -16.44 11.77
C GLN A 11 -1.15 -16.13 11.46
N GLU A 12 -0.80 -16.01 10.18
CA GLU A 12 0.56 -15.69 9.73
C GLU A 12 0.89 -14.20 9.87
N GLU A 13 -0.12 -13.34 9.79
CA GLU A 13 0.02 -11.90 9.70
C GLU A 13 0.89 -11.30 10.83
N SER A 14 0.56 -11.61 12.08
CA SER A 14 1.25 -11.03 13.25
C SER A 14 2.74 -11.38 13.27
N LYS A 15 3.08 -12.63 12.90
CA LYS A 15 4.46 -13.10 12.81
C LYS A 15 5.20 -12.35 11.71
N ILE A 16 4.64 -12.29 10.50
CA ILE A 16 5.27 -11.63 9.34
C ILE A 16 5.45 -10.13 9.59
N LYS A 17 4.45 -9.44 10.16
CA LYS A 17 4.56 -8.01 10.52
C LYS A 17 5.72 -7.76 11.48
N SER A 18 5.86 -8.62 12.49
CA SER A 18 6.93 -8.50 13.48
C SER A 18 8.31 -8.68 12.85
N GLU A 19 8.46 -9.71 12.01
CA GLU A 19 9.71 -9.96 11.26
C GLU A 19 10.08 -8.79 10.36
N LEU A 20 9.13 -8.27 9.56
CA LEU A 20 9.36 -7.15 8.65
C LEU A 20 9.69 -5.83 9.37
N ARG A 21 9.11 -5.59 10.54
CA ARG A 21 9.45 -4.43 11.39
C ARG A 21 10.85 -4.55 11.98
N ILE A 22 11.23 -5.72 12.49
CA ILE A 22 12.60 -6.00 12.98
C ILE A 22 13.61 -5.77 11.84
N GLU A 23 13.23 -6.17 10.64
CA GLU A 23 13.98 -5.96 9.42
C GLU A 23 14.09 -4.48 8.98
N GLY A 24 13.31 -3.57 9.57
CA GLY A 24 13.39 -2.13 9.31
C GLY A 24 12.47 -1.61 8.20
N TYR A 25 11.53 -2.40 7.70
CA TYR A 25 10.52 -1.91 6.76
C TYR A 25 9.48 -1.04 7.47
N PHE A 26 8.89 -0.08 6.73
CA PHE A 26 7.66 0.56 7.16
C PHE A 26 6.50 -0.41 6.91
N VAL A 27 5.79 -0.80 7.97
CA VAL A 27 4.73 -1.81 7.90
C VAL A 27 3.41 -1.20 8.35
N THR A 28 2.44 -1.16 7.44
CA THR A 28 1.11 -0.61 7.70
C THR A 28 -0.01 -1.54 7.21
N GLU A 29 -1.25 -1.21 7.57
CA GLU A 29 -2.41 -1.98 7.24
C GLU A 29 -3.67 -1.15 6.97
N ILE A 30 -4.52 -1.67 6.09
CA ILE A 30 -5.88 -1.21 5.84
C ILE A 30 -6.84 -2.38 5.97
N ASN A 31 -8.12 -2.09 6.21
CA ASN A 31 -9.17 -3.08 6.25
C ASN A 31 -10.08 -2.94 5.03
N ALA A 32 -10.08 -3.93 4.13
CA ALA A 32 -10.82 -3.90 2.89
C ALA A 32 -12.34 -3.80 3.08
N THR A 33 -12.90 -4.32 4.19
CA THR A 33 -14.34 -4.21 4.46
C THR A 33 -14.80 -2.80 4.81
N ALA A 34 -13.88 -1.92 5.21
CA ALA A 34 -14.18 -0.52 5.48
C ALA A 34 -14.14 0.33 4.21
N LEU A 35 -13.64 -0.19 3.08
CA LEU A 35 -13.42 0.57 1.85
C LEU A 35 -14.68 0.61 0.98
N THR A 36 -15.78 1.14 1.53
CA THR A 36 -17.11 1.14 0.89
C THR A 36 -17.27 2.23 -0.18
N ASP A 37 -16.42 3.26 -0.14
CA ASP A 37 -16.44 4.38 -1.06
C ASP A 37 -15.05 5.03 -1.17
N ASP A 38 -14.91 5.89 -2.17
CA ASP A 38 -13.66 6.59 -2.47
C ASP A 38 -13.17 7.44 -1.29
N LYS A 39 -14.06 8.13 -0.59
CA LYS A 39 -13.70 9.00 0.54
C LYS A 39 -13.09 8.20 1.68
N THR A 40 -13.68 7.06 1.99
CA THR A 40 -13.20 6.16 3.04
C THR A 40 -11.89 5.51 2.62
N TYR A 41 -11.73 5.16 1.34
CA TYR A 41 -10.46 4.68 0.80
C TYR A 41 -9.33 5.72 0.97
N LEU A 42 -9.55 6.96 0.54
CA LEU A 42 -8.56 8.04 0.67
C LEU A 42 -8.19 8.30 2.14
N ALA A 43 -9.19 8.29 3.04
CA ALA A 43 -8.98 8.47 4.47
C ALA A 43 -8.18 7.32 5.11
N GLU A 44 -8.48 6.07 4.76
CA GLU A 44 -7.76 4.90 5.25
C GLU A 44 -6.32 4.87 4.76
N MET A 45 -6.08 5.20 3.49
CA MET A 45 -4.72 5.30 2.96
C MET A 45 -3.92 6.42 3.63
N LYS A 46 -4.53 7.59 3.82
CA LYS A 46 -3.92 8.70 4.59
C LYS A 46 -3.52 8.26 5.99
N ARG A 47 -4.43 7.58 6.71
CA ARG A 47 -4.18 7.05 8.06
C ARG A 47 -3.05 6.03 8.05
N ALA A 48 -3.11 5.05 7.15
CA ALA A 48 -2.15 3.95 7.08
C ALA A 48 -0.72 4.43 6.81
N PHE A 49 -0.54 5.42 5.92
CA PHE A 49 0.77 5.98 5.58
C PHE A 49 1.15 7.21 6.41
N GLU A 50 0.45 7.43 7.53
CA GLU A 50 0.73 8.51 8.50
C GLU A 50 0.86 9.90 7.85
N TYR A 51 0.10 10.15 6.78
CA TYR A 51 0.20 11.38 6.02
C TYR A 51 -0.62 12.49 6.68
N ASN A 52 0.05 13.58 7.05
CA ASN A 52 -0.58 14.69 7.76
C ASN A 52 -1.27 15.72 6.83
N GLY A 53 -0.98 15.68 5.53
CA GLY A 53 -1.61 16.56 4.54
C GLY A 53 -3.04 16.14 4.17
N ASN A 54 -3.69 16.92 3.32
CA ASN A 54 -4.99 16.54 2.77
C ASN A 54 -4.81 15.59 1.57
N ILE A 55 -5.77 14.70 1.38
CA ILE A 55 -5.91 13.87 0.18
C ILE A 55 -7.37 13.99 -0.23
N GLU A 56 -7.63 14.82 -1.24
CA GLU A 56 -9.00 15.16 -1.67
C GLU A 56 -9.49 14.28 -2.83
N ASN A 57 -8.56 13.66 -3.55
CA ASN A 57 -8.86 12.83 -4.71
C ASN A 57 -7.72 11.83 -4.96
N PHE A 58 -7.92 10.94 -5.92
CA PHE A 58 -6.95 9.88 -6.23
C PHE A 58 -5.67 10.35 -6.90
N ASN A 59 -5.69 11.42 -7.69
CA ASN A 59 -4.46 11.94 -8.29
C ASN A 59 -3.52 12.44 -7.19
N TRP A 60 -4.08 13.12 -6.19
CA TRP A 60 -3.30 13.50 -5.01
C TRP A 60 -2.82 12.28 -4.22
N LEU A 61 -3.63 11.23 -4.12
CA LEU A 61 -3.16 9.99 -3.51
C LEU A 61 -1.97 9.39 -4.30
N ASP A 62 -2.01 9.39 -5.63
CA ASP A 62 -0.89 8.90 -6.44
C ASP A 62 0.39 9.72 -6.20
N ASP A 63 0.29 11.05 -6.18
CA ASP A 63 1.41 11.95 -5.86
C ASP A 63 2.01 11.60 -4.50
N VAL A 64 1.13 11.37 -3.51
CA VAL A 64 1.53 10.96 -2.16
C VAL A 64 2.25 9.60 -2.22
N MET A 65 1.66 8.61 -2.85
CA MET A 65 2.19 7.24 -2.86
C MET A 65 3.46 7.06 -3.71
N THR A 66 3.78 8.02 -4.57
CA THR A 66 5.01 8.06 -5.39
C THR A 66 6.11 8.96 -4.83
N ASP A 67 5.79 9.90 -3.93
CA ASP A 67 6.79 10.69 -3.19
C ASP A 67 7.28 9.91 -1.95
N LEU A 68 6.40 9.57 -1.00
CA LEU A 68 6.67 8.87 0.29
C LEU A 68 7.97 9.24 1.04
N TYR A 69 8.65 10.34 0.70
CA TYR A 69 9.93 10.73 1.28
C TYR A 69 9.76 11.18 2.75
N TRP A 70 8.57 11.67 3.14
CA TRP A 70 8.28 12.02 4.53
C TRP A 70 8.33 10.82 5.49
N LEU A 71 8.12 9.59 5.01
CA LEU A 71 8.20 8.39 5.84
C LEU A 71 9.65 8.02 6.20
N LYS A 72 10.65 8.60 5.53
CA LYS A 72 12.09 8.40 5.82
C LYS A 72 12.47 6.92 5.99
N ASN A 73 11.87 6.04 5.17
CA ASN A 73 12.22 4.63 5.14
C ASN A 73 13.00 4.31 3.85
N ASP A 74 14.27 3.93 4.02
CA ASP A 74 15.17 3.60 2.92
C ASP A 74 15.00 2.16 2.42
N LYS A 75 14.42 1.27 3.25
CA LYS A 75 14.23 -0.14 2.92
C LYS A 75 12.98 -0.36 2.05
N GLY A 76 11.90 0.32 2.40
CA GLY A 76 10.63 0.30 1.69
C GLY A 76 9.42 0.13 2.60
N TYR A 77 8.29 -0.12 1.95
CA TYR A 77 6.95 -0.05 2.49
C TYR A 77 6.25 -1.38 2.30
N ILE A 78 5.50 -1.83 3.31
CA ILE A 78 4.73 -3.05 3.28
C ILE A 78 3.29 -2.71 3.64
N LEU A 79 2.37 -3.06 2.75
CA LEU A 79 0.93 -2.86 2.95
C LEU A 79 0.23 -4.19 3.19
N PHE A 80 -0.37 -4.34 4.36
CA PHE A 80 -1.30 -5.42 4.67
C PHE A 80 -2.73 -4.99 4.38
N ILE A 81 -3.47 -5.82 3.65
CA ILE A 81 -4.86 -5.56 3.27
C ILE A 81 -5.71 -6.65 3.91
N ASN A 82 -6.30 -6.31 5.04
CA ASN A 82 -7.12 -7.21 5.83
C ASN A 82 -8.49 -7.45 5.18
N ASN A 83 -9.02 -8.65 5.36
CA ASN A 83 -10.29 -9.08 4.78
C ASN A 83 -10.33 -8.91 3.25
N ALA A 84 -9.22 -9.24 2.58
CA ALA A 84 -9.02 -8.99 1.15
C ALA A 84 -10.10 -9.65 0.27
N GLN A 85 -10.75 -10.72 0.73
CA GLN A 85 -11.91 -11.34 0.07
C GLN A 85 -13.04 -10.36 -0.26
N SER A 86 -13.21 -9.30 0.55
CA SER A 86 -14.25 -8.30 0.33
C SER A 86 -14.05 -7.44 -0.91
N ILE A 87 -12.83 -7.40 -1.46
CA ILE A 87 -12.48 -6.60 -2.65
C ILE A 87 -11.82 -7.42 -3.76
N VAL A 88 -11.53 -8.72 -3.56
CA VAL A 88 -10.80 -9.52 -4.55
C VAL A 88 -11.73 -10.46 -5.35
N TYR A 89 -12.81 -11.03 -4.79
CA TYR A 89 -13.76 -11.82 -5.59
C TYR A 89 -15.05 -12.27 -4.86
N PRO A 90 -16.23 -12.30 -5.53
CA PRO A 90 -16.50 -11.52 -6.74
C PRO A 90 -16.33 -10.06 -6.37
N TYR A 91 -15.63 -9.29 -7.22
CA TYR A 91 -15.45 -7.85 -7.01
C TYR A 91 -16.86 -7.26 -6.83
N PRO A 92 -17.25 -6.79 -5.64
CA PRO A 92 -18.54 -6.16 -5.48
C PRO A 92 -18.66 -5.05 -6.52
N GLU A 93 -19.83 -4.81 -7.11
CA GLU A 93 -20.01 -3.67 -8.05
C GLU A 93 -19.61 -2.33 -7.40
N ASN A 94 -19.62 -2.28 -6.06
CA ASN A 94 -19.25 -1.12 -5.25
C ASN A 94 -17.81 -1.17 -4.72
N ALA A 95 -17.01 -2.20 -5.03
CA ALA A 95 -15.62 -2.19 -4.60
C ALA A 95 -14.87 -1.08 -5.34
N PRO A 96 -14.01 -0.31 -4.65
CA PRO A 96 -13.35 0.82 -5.27
C PRO A 96 -12.45 0.30 -6.39
N ASN A 97 -12.68 0.76 -7.64
CA ASN A 97 -11.83 0.51 -8.84
C ASN A 97 -10.32 0.78 -8.61
N ASN A 98 -9.99 1.38 -7.47
CA ASN A 98 -8.71 1.89 -7.05
C ASN A 98 -7.71 0.83 -6.56
N PHE A 99 -8.09 -0.44 -6.42
CA PHE A 99 -7.10 -1.47 -6.08
C PHE A 99 -6.02 -1.62 -7.15
N SER A 100 -6.37 -1.36 -8.43
CA SER A 100 -5.43 -1.31 -9.55
C SER A 100 -4.29 -0.30 -9.34
N ARG A 101 -4.51 0.77 -8.56
CA ARG A 101 -3.49 1.78 -8.24
C ARG A 101 -2.37 1.23 -7.37
N VAL A 102 -2.65 0.22 -6.55
CA VAL A 102 -1.62 -0.46 -5.78
C VAL A 102 -0.58 -1.09 -6.71
N LEU A 103 -1.02 -1.68 -7.83
CA LEU A 103 -0.11 -2.24 -8.84
C LEU A 103 0.75 -1.14 -9.46
N PHE A 104 0.16 0.01 -9.78
CA PHE A 104 0.89 1.17 -10.29
C PHE A 104 1.98 1.63 -9.30
N TRP A 105 1.67 1.77 -8.00
CA TRP A 105 2.68 2.16 -7.01
C TRP A 105 3.78 1.10 -6.85
N MET A 106 3.43 -0.19 -6.94
CA MET A 106 4.42 -1.27 -6.93
C MET A 106 5.37 -1.16 -8.12
N GLU A 107 4.87 -0.92 -9.33
CA GLU A 107 5.71 -0.75 -10.53
C GLU A 107 6.60 0.49 -10.41
N PHE A 108 6.04 1.59 -9.90
CA PHE A 108 6.77 2.84 -9.70
C PHE A 108 8.02 2.63 -8.82
N TRP A 109 7.85 2.01 -7.64
CA TRP A 109 8.96 1.79 -6.69
C TRP A 109 9.93 0.69 -7.12
N GLU A 110 9.53 -0.22 -8.02
CA GLU A 110 10.37 -1.30 -8.54
C GLU A 110 11.36 -0.81 -9.61
N GLU A 111 10.95 0.14 -10.45
CA GLU A 111 11.78 0.58 -11.58
C GLU A 111 11.64 2.06 -11.95
N GLU A 112 10.41 2.58 -12.03
CA GLU A 112 10.17 3.90 -12.60
C GLU A 112 10.86 5.03 -11.82
N VAL A 113 10.91 4.92 -10.49
CA VAL A 113 11.48 5.94 -9.60
C VAL A 113 12.90 6.38 -9.96
N GLU A 114 13.74 5.47 -10.49
CA GLU A 114 15.12 5.80 -10.89
C GLU A 114 15.19 6.60 -12.20
N ASN A 115 14.13 6.54 -13.02
CA ASN A 115 14.06 7.19 -14.32
C ASN A 115 13.38 8.56 -14.24
N VAL A 116 12.44 8.73 -13.31
CA VAL A 116 11.58 9.93 -13.24
C VAL A 116 11.87 10.84 -12.04
N VAL A 117 12.59 10.36 -11.03
CA VAL A 117 12.96 11.15 -9.85
C VAL A 117 14.48 11.33 -9.79
N MET A 118 14.95 12.58 -9.76
CA MET A 118 16.39 12.86 -9.59
C MET A 118 16.89 12.31 -8.25
N GLY A 119 17.84 11.37 -8.30
CA GLY A 119 18.35 10.69 -7.12
C GLY A 119 17.36 9.69 -6.50
N GLY A 120 16.28 9.37 -7.21
CA GLY A 120 15.36 8.30 -6.87
C GLY A 120 16.08 6.97 -6.73
N LYS A 121 15.63 6.15 -5.80
CA LYS A 121 16.16 4.80 -5.56
C LYS A 121 14.99 3.85 -5.45
N LYS A 122 15.16 2.66 -6.04
CA LYS A 122 14.19 1.57 -5.88
C LYS A 122 13.97 1.26 -4.40
N LYS A 123 12.71 1.08 -4.01
CA LYS A 123 12.30 0.70 -2.65
C LYS A 123 11.33 -0.47 -2.72
N LYS A 124 11.24 -1.23 -1.63
CA LYS A 124 10.26 -2.31 -1.55
C LYS A 124 8.88 -1.70 -1.44
N PHE A 125 7.92 -2.22 -2.17
CA PHE A 125 6.51 -1.96 -1.97
C PHE A 125 5.78 -3.29 -2.10
N ASP A 126 5.79 -4.09 -1.02
CA ASP A 126 5.12 -5.40 -1.03
C ASP A 126 3.72 -5.30 -0.45
N VAL A 127 2.82 -6.14 -0.97
CA VAL A 127 1.41 -6.19 -0.57
C VAL A 127 1.08 -7.58 -0.05
N TYR A 128 0.48 -7.62 1.12
CA TYR A 128 0.00 -8.85 1.75
C TYR A 128 -1.52 -8.81 1.80
N LEU A 129 -2.16 -9.74 1.10
CA LEU A 129 -3.60 -9.96 1.13
C LEU A 129 -3.91 -10.96 2.25
N VAL A 130 -4.62 -10.50 3.27
CA VAL A 130 -4.94 -11.29 4.46
C VAL A 130 -6.38 -11.78 4.35
N TYR A 131 -6.56 -13.09 4.53
CA TYR A 131 -7.83 -13.81 4.42
C TYR A 131 -8.25 -14.43 5.76
#